data_AF-A0A369KD37-F1
#
_entry.id   AF-A0A369KD37-F1
#
_cell.length_a   1.000
_cell.length_b   1.000
_cell.length_c   1.000
_cell.angle_alpha   90.00
_cell.angle_beta   90.00
_cell.angle_gamma   90.00
#
_symmetry.space_group_name_H-M   'P 1'
#
loop_
_entity.id
_entity.type
_entity.pdbx_description
1 polymer ?
#
loop_
_entity_poly.entity_id
_entity_poly.type
_entity_poly.pdbx_seq_one_letter_code
_entity_poly.pdbx_strand_id
1 'polypeptide(L)'
;MFATIVRLSKASRKPLTTKRGNKDYYKGTRQAFLPGGHRTGAPGKHVIGGKAKYRLLDEKVRVFVAPPLEQIQASPLKPYVSVGVRLTRSEERAVFGTFPGPRGLTPEYFLKVARKHTGEALKAQPVAEKKSLLSWPLSSTEDSAQKEVAVTSEPPSEPPSEKTVVEPVRS
;
A
#
# COMPACT_ATOMS: atom_id res chain seq x y z
N MET A 1 52.02 -37.25 7.40
CA MET A 1 50.73 -37.41 8.11
C MET A 1 50.60 -36.24 9.08
N PHE A 2 49.74 -35.27 8.80
CA PHE A 2 49.31 -34.28 9.79
C PHE A 2 47.79 -34.22 9.75
N ALA A 3 47.19 -34.99 10.65
CA ALA A 3 45.80 -34.79 11.07
C ALA A 3 45.79 -33.52 11.95
N THR A 4 45.82 -32.34 11.34
CA THR A 4 45.79 -31.07 12.06
C THR A 4 44.47 -30.34 11.82
N ILE A 5 43.66 -30.44 12.88
CA ILE A 5 42.60 -29.53 13.30
C ILE A 5 41.24 -29.71 12.63
N VAL A 6 40.59 -30.81 13.02
CA VAL A 6 39.18 -30.72 13.43
C VAL A 6 39.13 -29.66 14.57
N ARG A 7 38.50 -28.48 14.39
CA ARG A 7 38.09 -27.58 15.51
C ARG A 7 36.62 -27.82 15.86
N LEU A 8 36.19 -29.06 16.04
CA LEU A 8 35.92 -29.63 17.38
C LEU A 8 35.16 -28.71 18.35
N SER A 9 34.02 -28.16 17.93
CA SER A 9 32.82 -28.30 18.77
C SER A 9 31.79 -29.10 17.96
N LYS A 10 31.53 -30.34 18.37
CA LYS A 10 30.46 -31.15 17.77
C LYS A 10 29.10 -30.47 18.00
N ALA A 11 28.19 -30.73 17.05
CA ALA A 11 26.83 -30.19 16.92
C ALA A 11 26.74 -28.66 16.70
N SER A 12 26.83 -28.22 15.44
CA SER A 12 26.36 -26.90 15.04
C SER A 12 24.85 -26.82 15.24
N ARG A 13 24.40 -26.27 16.37
CA ARG A 13 22.99 -25.88 16.62
C ARG A 13 22.61 -24.57 15.91
N LYS A 14 23.37 -24.15 14.89
CA LYS A 14 23.06 -22.95 14.12
C LYS A 14 21.77 -23.15 13.32
N PRO A 15 20.89 -22.14 13.21
CA PRO A 15 19.66 -22.27 12.46
C PRO A 15 19.97 -22.55 10.98
N LEU A 16 19.23 -23.49 10.40
CA LEU A 16 19.41 -23.88 9.02
C LEU A 16 19.09 -22.69 8.09
N THR A 17 19.92 -22.43 7.09
CA THR A 17 19.70 -21.37 6.09
C THR A 17 19.11 -21.96 4.81
N THR A 18 18.61 -21.10 3.92
CA THR A 18 17.99 -21.50 2.64
C THR A 18 18.92 -22.31 1.73
N LYS A 19 20.23 -22.28 1.96
CA LYS A 19 21.26 -22.93 1.13
C LYS A 19 21.86 -24.21 1.74
N ARG A 20 21.44 -24.59 2.96
CA ARG A 20 22.07 -25.68 3.73
C ARG A 20 21.24 -26.96 3.82
N GLY A 21 20.00 -26.96 3.32
CA GLY A 21 19.11 -28.13 3.32
C GLY A 21 19.13 -28.90 1.99
N ASN A 22 18.47 -30.07 1.97
CA ASN A 22 18.26 -30.88 0.76
C ASN A 22 17.13 -30.31 -0.12
N LYS A 23 16.84 -30.94 -1.27
CA LYS A 23 15.83 -30.51 -2.26
C LYS A 23 14.45 -30.22 -1.66
N ASP A 24 14.01 -30.97 -0.66
CA ASP A 24 12.69 -30.81 -0.04
C ASP A 24 12.67 -29.74 1.06
N TYR A 25 13.84 -29.20 1.43
CA TYR A 25 13.94 -28.17 2.45
C TYR A 25 13.69 -26.78 1.86
N TYR A 26 12.47 -26.28 2.04
CA TYR A 26 12.14 -24.89 1.73
C TYR A 26 12.11 -24.02 2.99
N LYS A 27 12.84 -22.89 2.96
CA LYS A 27 12.77 -21.86 4.00
C LYS A 27 12.49 -20.49 3.36
N GLY A 28 11.44 -19.81 3.84
CA GLY A 28 11.08 -18.48 3.37
C GLY A 28 12.03 -17.38 3.85
N THR A 29 12.14 -16.30 3.08
CA THR A 29 13.03 -15.14 3.34
C THR A 29 12.31 -13.95 3.95
N ARG A 30 11.18 -14.17 4.65
CA ARG A 30 10.35 -13.11 5.25
C ARG A 30 9.84 -12.06 4.25
N GLN A 31 9.67 -12.40 2.97
CA GLN A 31 9.04 -11.52 1.99
C GLN A 31 7.65 -11.03 2.43
N ALA A 32 6.94 -11.82 3.24
CA ALA A 32 5.63 -11.47 3.81
C ALA A 32 5.68 -10.46 4.99
N PHE A 33 6.84 -9.91 5.33
CA PHE A 33 7.00 -8.94 6.42
C PHE A 33 7.26 -7.55 5.85
N LEU A 34 6.73 -6.52 6.51
CA LEU A 34 7.14 -5.14 6.24
C LEU A 34 8.56 -4.90 6.77
N PRO A 35 9.32 -3.96 6.17
CA PRO A 35 10.59 -3.54 6.74
C PRO A 35 10.37 -3.05 8.18
N GLY A 36 11.01 -3.71 9.14
CA GLY A 36 10.90 -3.39 10.57
C GLY A 36 9.56 -3.71 11.24
N GLY A 37 8.62 -4.40 10.56
CA GLY A 37 7.23 -4.43 10.99
C GLY A 37 6.53 -5.79 10.99
N HIS A 38 5.20 -5.70 11.02
CA HIS A 38 4.29 -6.85 11.12
C HIS A 38 4.24 -7.69 9.84
N ARG A 39 3.77 -8.93 10.01
CA ARG A 39 3.57 -9.88 8.91
C ARG A 39 2.25 -9.57 8.20
N THR A 40 2.31 -9.22 6.92
CA THR A 40 1.13 -8.97 6.06
C THR A 40 0.62 -10.21 5.34
N GLY A 41 1.37 -11.30 5.39
CA GLY A 41 0.97 -12.57 4.77
C GLY A 41 1.49 -12.73 3.35
N ALA A 42 1.10 -13.83 2.69
CA ALA A 42 1.53 -14.11 1.33
C ALA A 42 0.68 -13.34 0.31
N PRO A 43 1.26 -12.87 -0.81
CA PRO A 43 0.56 -12.07 -1.83
C PRO A 43 -0.42 -12.90 -2.68
N GLY A 44 -0.50 -14.21 -2.46
CA GLY A 44 -1.28 -15.13 -3.27
C GLY A 44 -1.48 -16.48 -2.61
N LYS A 45 -2.05 -17.41 -3.37
CA LYS A 45 -2.36 -18.78 -2.91
C LYS A 45 -1.79 -19.81 -3.90
N HIS A 46 -1.30 -20.92 -3.36
CA HIS A 46 -0.95 -22.09 -4.17
C HIS A 46 -2.25 -22.75 -4.64
N VAL A 47 -2.31 -23.09 -5.93
CA VAL A 47 -3.46 -23.74 -6.55
C VAL A 47 -3.08 -25.16 -6.91
N ILE A 48 -3.91 -26.12 -6.49
CA ILE A 48 -3.64 -27.55 -6.65
C ILE A 48 -3.87 -27.98 -8.11
N GLY A 49 -4.89 -27.41 -8.77
CA GLY A 49 -5.26 -27.67 -10.17
C GLY A 49 -4.99 -26.48 -11.11
N GLY A 50 -4.74 -26.75 -12.39
CA GLY A 50 -4.52 -25.74 -13.43
C GLY A 50 -3.07 -25.56 -13.87
N LYS A 51 -2.88 -24.73 -14.91
CA LYS A 51 -1.58 -24.43 -15.55
C LYS A 51 -0.68 -23.57 -14.66
N ALA A 52 -1.26 -22.62 -13.92
CA ALA A 52 -0.54 -21.81 -12.95
C ALA A 52 -0.64 -22.42 -11.54
N LYS A 53 0.50 -22.78 -10.94
CA LYS A 53 0.56 -23.40 -9.59
C LYS A 53 0.48 -22.39 -8.44
N TYR A 54 0.64 -21.11 -8.73
CA TYR A 54 0.48 -20.02 -7.77
C TYR A 54 -0.32 -18.89 -8.40
N ARG A 55 -1.35 -18.41 -7.70
CA ARG A 55 -2.21 -17.31 -8.13
C ARG A 55 -1.96 -16.10 -7.23
N LEU A 56 -1.55 -14.99 -7.84
CA LEU A 56 -1.46 -13.70 -7.17
C LEU A 56 -2.86 -13.13 -6.91
N LEU A 57 -3.02 -12.49 -5.75
CA LEU A 57 -4.23 -11.79 -5.37
C LEU A 57 -3.86 -10.31 -5.22
N ASP A 58 -4.26 -9.49 -6.18
CA ASP A 58 -3.84 -8.09 -6.26
C ASP A 58 -4.19 -7.30 -4.99
N GLU A 59 -5.30 -7.64 -4.34
CA GLU A 59 -5.73 -7.10 -3.04
C GLU A 59 -4.70 -7.30 -1.91
N LYS A 60 -3.86 -8.33 -2.01
CA LYS A 60 -2.84 -8.68 -1.00
C LYS A 60 -1.44 -8.28 -1.42
N VAL A 61 -1.29 -7.77 -2.65
CA VAL A 61 -0.01 -7.26 -3.13
C VAL A 61 0.24 -5.90 -2.48
N ARG A 62 1.45 -5.71 -1.98
CA ARG A 62 1.82 -4.45 -1.34
C ARG A 62 2.13 -3.41 -2.41
N VAL A 63 1.56 -2.23 -2.24
CA VAL A 63 1.79 -1.07 -3.09
C VAL A 63 2.36 0.05 -2.22
N PHE A 64 3.44 0.67 -2.69
CA PHE A 64 4.00 1.87 -2.08
C PHE A 64 3.46 3.08 -2.84
N VAL A 65 2.52 3.79 -2.24
CA VAL A 65 1.91 4.98 -2.84
C VAL A 65 2.83 6.16 -2.58
N ALA A 66 3.30 6.77 -3.66
CA ALA A 66 4.09 8.00 -3.61
C ALA A 66 3.25 9.18 -4.12
N PRO A 67 3.48 10.41 -3.61
CA PRO A 67 2.91 11.62 -4.20
C PRO A 67 3.37 11.81 -5.65
N PRO A 68 2.64 12.61 -6.46
CA PRO A 68 3.07 12.98 -7.80
C PRO A 68 4.47 13.61 -7.80
N LEU A 69 5.27 13.29 -8.82
CA LEU A 69 6.67 13.73 -8.89
C LEU A 69 6.81 15.27 -8.89
N GLU A 70 5.89 15.97 -9.55
CA GLU A 70 5.87 17.43 -9.61
C GLU A 70 5.76 18.05 -8.21
N GLN A 71 4.92 17.47 -7.34
CA GLN A 71 4.76 17.94 -5.96
C GLN A 71 6.00 17.64 -5.12
N ILE A 72 6.64 16.49 -5.33
CA ILE A 72 7.87 16.12 -4.63
C ILE A 72 8.99 17.11 -4.99
N GLN A 73 9.15 17.42 -6.28
CA GLN A 73 10.18 18.35 -6.77
C GLN A 73 9.91 19.80 -6.39
N ALA A 74 8.65 20.23 -6.38
CA ALA A 74 8.26 21.56 -5.94
C ALA A 74 8.32 21.73 -4.41
N SER A 75 8.38 20.62 -3.65
CA SER A 75 8.39 20.70 -2.19
C SER A 75 9.70 21.33 -1.69
N PRO A 76 9.64 22.32 -0.77
CA PRO A 76 10.84 22.90 -0.17
C PRO A 76 11.47 21.97 0.88
N LEU A 77 10.83 20.85 1.19
CA LEU A 77 11.23 19.94 2.25
C LEU A 77 12.43 19.10 1.81
N LYS A 78 13.48 19.10 2.65
CA LYS A 78 14.68 18.29 2.46
C LYS A 78 14.78 17.24 3.56
N PRO A 79 15.49 16.12 3.33
CA PRO A 79 15.69 15.09 4.34
C PRO A 79 16.53 15.57 5.54
N TYR A 80 17.25 16.69 5.40
CA TYR A 80 18.09 17.26 6.43
C TYR A 80 17.74 18.73 6.67
N VAL A 81 17.99 19.18 7.89
CA VAL A 81 17.82 20.58 8.33
C VAL A 81 19.20 21.19 8.58
N SER A 82 19.34 22.49 8.32
CA SER A 82 20.57 23.22 8.64
C SER A 82 20.79 23.31 10.16
N VAL A 83 22.01 23.03 10.61
CA VAL A 83 22.39 23.09 12.05
C VAL A 83 22.24 24.50 12.62
N GLY A 84 22.35 25.54 11.77
CA GLY A 84 22.23 26.94 12.19
C GLY A 84 20.78 27.41 12.41
N VAL A 85 19.78 26.63 12.00
CA VAL A 85 18.37 27.00 12.12
C VAL A 85 17.85 26.53 13.46
N ARG A 86 17.45 27.47 14.32
CA ARG A 86 16.76 27.20 15.58
C ARG A 86 15.31 27.62 15.45
N LEU A 87 14.39 26.77 15.90
CA LEU A 87 12.96 27.09 15.90
C LEU A 87 12.67 28.19 16.92
N THR A 88 11.75 29.08 16.59
CA THR A 88 11.21 30.04 17.58
C THR A 88 10.27 29.34 18.54
N ARG A 89 10.07 29.88 19.76
CA ARG A 89 9.12 29.30 20.74
C ARG A 89 7.69 29.16 20.20
N SER A 90 7.29 30.02 19.25
CA SER A 90 6.01 29.94 18.56
C SER A 90 5.97 28.79 17.55
N GLU A 91 7.05 28.58 16.79
CA GLU A 91 7.19 27.47 15.83
C GLU A 91 7.29 26.12 16.53
N GLU A 92 8.03 26.03 17.62
CA GLU A 92 8.11 24.83 18.47
C GLU A 92 6.75 24.41 19.03
N ARG A 93 5.83 25.37 19.20
CA ARG A 93 4.47 25.13 19.70
C ARG A 93 3.44 25.02 18.58
N ALA A 94 3.86 25.07 17.32
CA ALA A 94 2.94 25.02 16.19
C ALA A 94 2.24 23.66 16.12
N VAL A 95 0.90 23.72 15.99
CA VAL A 95 -0.11 22.66 15.81
C VAL A 95 -0.05 21.47 16.78
N PHE A 96 1.07 20.74 16.86
CA PHE A 96 1.26 19.58 17.75
C PHE A 96 2.63 19.54 18.44
N GLY A 97 3.42 20.62 18.39
CA GLY A 97 4.86 20.57 18.65
C GLY A 97 5.29 20.13 20.06
N THR A 98 4.53 20.42 21.12
CA THR A 98 4.79 19.82 22.45
C THR A 98 3.48 19.29 23.04
N PHE A 99 3.40 17.98 23.22
CA PHE A 99 2.23 17.37 23.85
C PHE A 99 2.19 17.75 25.34
N PRO A 100 1.03 18.19 25.86
CA PRO A 100 0.92 18.71 27.23
C PRO A 100 1.05 17.63 28.31
N GLY A 101 1.07 16.34 27.95
CA GLY A 101 1.11 15.25 28.92
C GLY A 101 2.06 14.11 28.53
N PRO A 102 2.41 13.24 29.51
CA PRO A 102 3.35 12.13 29.30
C PRO A 102 2.80 11.05 28.34
N ARG A 103 1.51 11.10 28.01
CA ARG A 103 0.82 10.15 27.13
C ARG A 103 0.76 10.59 25.66
N GLY A 104 1.42 11.69 25.29
CA GLY A 104 1.40 12.18 23.90
C GLY A 104 0.06 12.81 23.51
N LEU A 105 -0.40 12.53 22.28
CA LEU A 105 -1.64 13.08 21.73
C LEU A 105 -2.88 12.50 22.45
N THR A 106 -3.53 13.30 23.30
CA THR A 106 -4.81 12.92 23.92
C THR A 106 -5.99 13.28 23.00
N PRO A 107 -7.10 12.51 23.01
CA PRO A 107 -8.26 12.79 22.18
C PRO A 107 -8.88 14.16 22.49
N GLU A 108 -8.91 14.55 23.77
CA GLU A 108 -9.40 15.88 24.18
C GLU A 108 -8.55 17.02 23.62
N TYR A 109 -7.22 16.86 23.64
CA TYR A 109 -6.30 17.85 23.09
C TYR A 109 -6.43 17.94 21.56
N PHE A 110 -6.49 16.79 20.89
CA PHE A 110 -6.71 16.74 19.44
C PHE A 110 -8.02 17.45 19.06
N LEU A 111 -9.12 17.13 19.74
CA LEU A 111 -10.42 17.75 19.48
C LEU A 111 -10.41 19.26 19.75
N LYS A 112 -9.72 19.72 20.79
CA LYS A 112 -9.53 21.14 21.08
C LYS A 112 -8.76 21.87 19.98
N VAL A 113 -7.67 21.29 19.49
CA VAL A 113 -6.85 21.84 18.40
C VAL A 113 -7.64 21.84 17.08
N ALA A 114 -8.31 20.73 16.76
CA ALA A 114 -9.15 20.61 15.58
C ALA A 114 -10.27 21.65 15.55
N ARG A 115 -10.94 21.90 16.68
CA ARG A 115 -11.99 22.95 16.80
C ARG A 115 -11.45 24.37 16.57
N LYS A 116 -10.22 24.65 17.03
CA LYS A 116 -9.59 25.96 16.78
C LYS A 116 -9.30 26.16 15.29
N HIS A 117 -8.68 25.17 14.65
CA HIS A 117 -8.36 25.25 13.22
C HIS A 117 -9.59 25.29 12.32
N THR A 118 -10.62 24.49 12.61
CA THR A 118 -11.90 24.56 11.88
C THR A 118 -12.59 25.90 12.08
N GLY A 119 -12.59 26.44 13.30
CA GLY A 119 -13.12 27.77 13.58
C GLY A 119 -12.36 28.90 12.86
N GLU A 120 -11.03 28.82 12.79
CA GLU A 120 -10.18 29.75 12.03
C GLU A 120 -10.44 29.63 10.52
N ALA A 121 -10.54 28.42 9.98
CA ALA A 121 -10.87 28.18 8.58
C ALA A 121 -12.25 28.75 8.22
N LEU A 122 -13.27 28.53 9.06
CA LEU A 122 -14.62 29.09 8.86
C LEU A 122 -14.65 30.62 8.98
N LYS A 123 -13.73 31.23 9.73
CA LYS A 123 -13.60 32.70 9.80
C LYS A 123 -12.92 33.28 8.57
N ALA A 124 -11.90 32.59 8.03
CA ALA A 124 -11.13 33.02 6.88
C ALA A 124 -11.89 32.91 5.54
N GLN A 125 -12.89 32.02 5.44
CA GLN A 125 -13.67 31.86 4.21
C GLN A 125 -14.75 32.94 4.02
N PRO A 126 -15.03 33.33 2.76
CA PRO A 126 -16.15 34.21 2.44
C PRO A 126 -17.48 33.55 2.84
N VAL A 127 -18.46 34.36 3.26
CA VAL A 127 -19.72 33.92 3.90
C VAL A 127 -20.51 32.89 3.07
N ALA A 128 -20.35 32.89 1.73
CA ALA A 128 -21.01 31.95 0.83
C ALA A 128 -20.54 30.48 0.98
N GLU A 129 -19.27 30.24 1.32
CA GLU A 129 -18.68 28.89 1.43
C GLU A 129 -18.86 28.27 2.83
N LYS A 130 -19.27 29.07 3.83
CA LYS A 130 -19.44 28.60 5.21
C LYS A 130 -20.55 27.54 5.37
N LYS A 131 -21.55 27.54 4.47
CA LYS A 131 -22.67 26.59 4.52
C LYS A 131 -22.29 25.19 4.00
N SER A 132 -21.35 25.08 3.06
CA SER A 132 -20.96 23.78 2.48
C SER A 132 -19.98 22.99 3.34
N LEU A 133 -19.20 23.65 4.21
CA LEU A 133 -18.27 22.98 5.13
C LEU A 133 -18.95 22.38 6.38
N LEU A 134 -20.13 22.87 6.76
CA LEU A 134 -20.90 22.30 7.87
C LEU A 134 -21.72 21.07 7.47
N SER A 135 -21.97 20.86 6.17
CA SER A 135 -22.58 19.63 5.68
C SER A 135 -21.50 18.57 5.49
N TRP A 136 -21.36 17.69 6.49
CA TRP A 136 -20.73 16.40 6.22
C TRP A 136 -21.58 15.70 5.15
N PRO A 137 -20.99 15.12 4.08
CA PRO A 137 -21.74 14.25 3.21
C PRO A 137 -22.05 12.99 4.03
N LEU A 138 -23.20 13.00 4.70
CA LEU A 138 -23.83 11.79 5.15
C LEU A 138 -24.18 11.05 3.85
N SER A 139 -23.32 10.13 3.41
CA SER A 139 -23.65 9.22 2.33
C SER A 139 -24.82 8.36 2.82
N SER A 140 -26.03 8.83 2.59
CA SER A 140 -27.24 8.01 2.64
C SER A 140 -27.06 6.92 1.60
N THR A 141 -26.58 5.76 2.04
CA THR A 141 -26.65 4.49 1.31
C THR A 141 -28.07 3.96 1.35
N GLU A 142 -29.04 4.72 0.85
CA GLU A 142 -30.40 4.23 0.60
C GLU A 142 -30.90 4.84 -0.72
N ASP A 143 -31.53 3.98 -1.52
CA ASP A 143 -32.23 4.25 -2.78
C ASP A 143 -31.44 4.41 -4.08
N SER A 144 -30.93 3.27 -4.57
CA SER A 144 -31.06 2.96 -6.01
C SER A 144 -31.28 1.46 -6.23
N ALA A 145 -32.38 0.96 -5.68
CA ALA A 145 -33.04 -0.22 -6.22
C ALA A 145 -33.87 0.20 -7.44
N GLN A 146 -33.81 -0.63 -8.49
CA GLN A 146 -34.74 -0.69 -9.63
C GLN A 146 -34.56 0.35 -10.74
N LYS A 147 -33.70 -0.01 -11.71
CA LYS A 147 -34.01 0.21 -13.13
C LYS A 147 -33.62 -1.03 -13.93
N GLU A 148 -34.42 -2.08 -13.78
CA GLU A 148 -34.51 -3.14 -14.79
C GLU A 148 -35.07 -2.50 -16.07
N VAL A 149 -34.24 -2.41 -17.11
CA VAL A 149 -34.74 -2.26 -18.48
C VAL A 149 -34.23 -3.47 -19.22
N ALA A 150 -35.18 -4.34 -19.54
CA ALA A 150 -35.02 -5.46 -20.45
C ALA A 150 -34.39 -4.97 -21.76
N VAL A 151 -33.23 -5.50 -22.10
CA VAL A 151 -32.72 -5.50 -23.47
C VAL A 151 -32.64 -6.95 -23.90
N THR A 152 -33.56 -7.25 -24.79
CA THR A 152 -33.76 -8.47 -25.56
C THR A 152 -32.48 -8.94 -26.26
N SER A 153 -32.37 -10.26 -26.32
CA SER A 153 -31.37 -11.06 -27.00
C SER A 153 -31.25 -10.80 -28.51
N GLU A 154 -30.03 -10.63 -29.01
CA GLU A 154 -29.62 -11.07 -30.34
C GLU A 154 -28.18 -11.65 -30.28
N PRO A 155 -27.92 -12.85 -30.83
CA PRO A 155 -26.58 -13.45 -30.85
C PRO A 155 -25.71 -12.88 -31.99
N PRO A 156 -24.39 -12.75 -31.80
CA PRO A 156 -23.49 -12.26 -32.84
C PRO A 156 -23.34 -13.28 -33.99
N SER A 157 -23.64 -12.81 -35.20
CA SER A 157 -23.47 -13.51 -36.47
C SER A 157 -22.00 -13.83 -36.75
N GLU A 158 -21.76 -15.05 -37.24
CA GLU A 158 -20.48 -15.60 -37.69
C GLU A 158 -19.77 -14.72 -38.75
N PRO A 159 -18.43 -14.66 -38.77
CA PRO A 159 -17.69 -14.04 -39.87
C PRO A 159 -17.64 -14.96 -41.10
N PRO A 160 -17.67 -14.41 -42.34
CA PRO A 160 -17.60 -15.21 -43.56
C PRO A 160 -16.23 -15.88 -43.73
N SER A 161 -16.28 -17.14 -44.15
CA SER A 161 -15.14 -17.96 -44.53
C SER A 161 -14.58 -17.50 -45.89
N GLU A 162 -13.42 -16.84 -45.87
CA GLU A 162 -12.62 -16.64 -47.08
C GLU A 162 -11.93 -17.96 -47.45
N LYS A 163 -12.38 -18.55 -48.55
CA LYS A 163 -11.71 -19.65 -49.24
C LYS A 163 -10.52 -19.08 -50.01
N THR A 164 -9.30 -19.26 -49.49
CA THR A 164 -8.08 -19.17 -50.30
C THR A 164 -7.76 -20.56 -50.84
N VAL A 165 -8.06 -20.76 -52.12
CA VAL A 165 -7.51 -21.82 -52.97
C VAL A 165 -6.23 -21.27 -53.62
N VAL A 166 -5.34 -22.18 -54.05
CA VAL A 166 -4.10 -22.01 -54.88
C VAL A 166 -2.82 -21.88 -54.04
N GLU A 167 -1.76 -22.70 -54.12
CA GLU A 167 -1.36 -23.91 -54.88
C GLU A 167 -0.11 -24.53 -54.18
N PRO A 168 0.26 -25.81 -54.44
CA PRO A 168 1.46 -26.43 -53.85
C PRO A 168 2.74 -26.10 -54.63
N VAL A 169 3.73 -25.51 -53.97
CA VAL A 169 5.10 -25.38 -54.51
C VAL A 169 5.82 -26.73 -54.37
N ARG A 170 6.10 -27.36 -55.52
CA ARG A 170 7.09 -28.42 -55.66
C ARG A 170 8.42 -27.80 -56.08
N SER A 171 9.47 -28.02 -55.29
CA SER A 171 10.85 -28.37 -55.69
C SER A 171 11.72 -28.44 -54.45
#